data_AF-A0A6H2FNM7-F1
#
_entry.id   AF-A0A6H2FNM7-F1
#
_cell.length_a   1.000
_cell.length_b   1.000
_cell.length_c   1.000
_cell.angle_alpha   90.00
_cell.angle_beta   90.00
_cell.angle_gamma   90.00
#
_symmetry.space_group_name_H-M   'P 1'
#
loop_
_entity.id
_entity.type
_entity.pdbx_description
1 polymer ?
#
loop_
_entity_poly.entity_id
_entity_poly.type
_entity_poly.pdbx_seq_one_letter_code
_entity_poly.pdbx_strand_id
1 'polypeptide(L)'
;MLAINIAKIINKYGYFIILLSSLVEWETFIIIAGMLAHKKILFLNKIIFITITGSIISNQILFYLGKKYSKNFLSFFKNYNLKIQKYRNLILSYPYLFIIFTRFIYGFRLISPITMGIINISNIKFFLLNVIGAVIWTIFFTITGYFFGEIISTWIKDFTKIIKYILYIILLFIILKILFKIIKKLYF
;
A
#
# COMPACT_ATOMS: atom_id res chain seq x y z
N MET A 1 -7.91 -31.56 10.30
CA MET A 1 -7.81 -30.70 11.50
C MET A 1 -6.91 -29.47 11.33
N LEU A 2 -5.66 -29.59 10.85
CA LEU A 2 -4.72 -28.45 10.72
C LEU A 2 -5.19 -27.32 9.78
N ALA A 3 -5.80 -27.63 8.63
CA ALA A 3 -6.28 -26.61 7.68
C ALA A 3 -7.43 -25.74 8.25
N ILE A 4 -8.30 -26.34 9.08
CA ILE A 4 -9.43 -25.66 9.73
C ILE A 4 -8.94 -24.65 10.78
N ASN A 5 -7.88 -24.98 11.53
CA ASN A 5 -7.28 -24.06 12.50
C ASN A 5 -6.61 -22.86 11.83
N ILE A 6 -5.96 -23.07 10.68
CA ILE A 6 -5.29 -21.99 9.94
C ILE A 6 -6.31 -21.02 9.34
N ALA A 7 -7.38 -21.53 8.73
CA ALA A 7 -8.46 -20.69 8.21
C ALA A 7 -9.10 -19.84 9.33
N LYS A 8 -9.26 -20.39 10.55
CA LYS A 8 -9.72 -19.64 11.72
C LYS A 8 -8.76 -18.51 12.12
N ILE A 9 -7.45 -18.77 12.14
CA ILE A 9 -6.43 -17.76 12.45
C ILE A 9 -6.43 -16.65 11.38
N ILE A 10 -6.49 -17.03 10.10
CA ILE A 10 -6.54 -16.07 8.99
C ILE A 10 -7.82 -15.24 9.03
N ASN A 11 -8.97 -15.84 9.36
CA ASN A 11 -10.22 -15.07 9.48
C ASN A 11 -10.16 -14.10 10.68
N LYS A 12 -9.48 -14.49 11.77
CA LYS A 12 -9.30 -13.65 12.96
C LYS A 12 -8.32 -12.48 12.75
N TYR A 13 -7.17 -12.70 12.09
CA TYR A 13 -6.10 -11.71 11.98
C TYR A 13 -5.89 -11.15 10.56
N GLY A 14 -6.44 -11.81 9.52
CA GLY A 14 -6.22 -11.45 8.12
C GLY A 14 -6.68 -10.03 7.81
N TYR A 15 -7.83 -9.61 8.33
CA TYR A 15 -8.32 -8.24 8.17
C TYR A 15 -7.42 -7.19 8.82
N PHE A 16 -6.82 -7.51 9.95
CA PHE A 16 -5.86 -6.63 10.60
C PHE A 16 -4.56 -6.51 9.81
N ILE A 17 -4.07 -7.63 9.25
CA ILE A 17 -2.91 -7.62 8.36
C ILE A 17 -3.20 -6.78 7.11
N ILE A 18 -4.40 -6.88 6.53
CA ILE A 18 -4.83 -6.07 5.38
C ILE A 18 -4.87 -4.58 5.72
N LEU A 19 -5.35 -4.22 6.91
CA LEU A 19 -5.34 -2.85 7.38
C LEU A 19 -3.89 -2.32 7.50
N LEU A 20 -3.01 -3.06 8.16
CA LEU A 20 -1.61 -2.67 8.29
C LEU A 20 -0.90 -2.58 6.93
N SER A 21 -1.14 -3.54 6.05
CA SER A 21 -0.54 -3.55 4.72
C SER A 21 -1.06 -2.40 3.87
N SER A 22 -2.34 -2.05 3.95
CA SER A 22 -2.92 -0.93 3.20
C SER A 22 -2.46 0.43 3.72
N LEU A 23 -2.20 0.57 5.03
CA LEU A 23 -1.56 1.77 5.58
C LEU A 23 -0.16 2.00 5.01
N VAL A 24 0.58 0.93 4.74
CA VAL A 24 1.90 1.01 4.11
C VAL A 24 1.80 0.77 2.58
N GLU A 25 0.59 0.61 2.04
CA GLU A 25 0.23 0.21 0.67
C GLU A 25 1.09 -0.93 0.08
N TRP A 26 1.18 -2.06 0.79
CA TRP A 26 1.87 -3.25 0.28
C TRP A 26 0.93 -4.06 -0.61
N GLU A 27 1.14 -3.94 -1.92
CA GLU A 27 0.36 -4.55 -2.99
C GLU A 27 0.27 -6.08 -2.81
N THR A 28 1.37 -6.73 -2.43
CA THR A 28 1.47 -8.19 -2.29
C THR A 28 0.44 -8.76 -1.31
N PHE A 29 0.23 -8.10 -0.17
CA PHE A 29 -0.75 -8.56 0.83
C PHE A 29 -2.18 -8.39 0.34
N ILE A 30 -2.46 -7.36 -0.47
CA ILE A 30 -3.79 -7.13 -1.06
C ILE A 30 -4.09 -8.18 -2.14
N ILE A 31 -3.09 -8.53 -2.97
CA ILE A 31 -3.20 -9.62 -3.94
C ILE A 31 -3.48 -10.95 -3.21
N ILE A 32 -2.69 -11.28 -2.17
CA ILE A 32 -2.91 -12.49 -1.36
C ILE A 32 -4.31 -12.48 -0.71
N ALA A 33 -4.78 -11.33 -0.22
CA ALA A 33 -6.13 -11.19 0.31
C ALA A 33 -7.20 -11.49 -0.75
N GLY A 34 -7.03 -11.00 -1.98
CA GLY A 34 -7.89 -11.34 -3.12
C GLY A 34 -7.93 -12.85 -3.38
N MET A 35 -6.76 -13.51 -3.37
CA MET A 35 -6.66 -14.97 -3.53
C MET A 35 -7.39 -15.73 -2.42
N LEU A 36 -7.29 -15.25 -1.17
CA LEU A 36 -8.00 -15.82 -0.02
C LEU A 36 -9.52 -15.62 -0.11
N ALA A 37 -9.96 -14.52 -0.73
CA ALA A 37 -11.37 -14.28 -0.99
C ALA A 37 -11.96 -15.25 -2.01
N HIS A 38 -11.19 -15.60 -3.05
CA HIS A 38 -11.60 -16.65 -4.01
C HIS A 38 -11.86 -17.98 -3.30
N LYS A 39 -11.06 -18.34 -2.30
CA LYS A 39 -11.26 -19.54 -1.45
C LYS A 39 -12.35 -19.39 -0.39
N LYS A 40 -13.11 -18.28 -0.38
CA LYS A 40 -14.16 -17.96 0.61
C LYS A 40 -13.63 -17.92 2.06
N ILE A 41 -12.33 -17.71 2.26
CA ILE A 41 -11.71 -17.61 3.60
C ILE A 41 -11.95 -16.20 4.17
N LEU A 42 -11.88 -15.19 3.30
CA LEU A 42 -12.15 -13.78 3.63
C LEU A 42 -13.25 -13.25 2.71
N PHE A 43 -14.11 -12.38 3.24
CA PHE A 43 -15.10 -11.67 2.45
C PHE A 43 -14.47 -10.55 1.61
N LEU A 44 -14.65 -10.62 0.29
CA LEU A 44 -14.13 -9.66 -0.69
C LEU A 44 -14.50 -8.21 -0.34
N ASN A 45 -15.76 -7.96 0.00
CA ASN A 45 -16.27 -6.62 0.33
C ASN A 45 -15.53 -6.01 1.54
N LYS A 46 -15.21 -6.84 2.56
CA LYS A 46 -14.45 -6.39 3.74
C LYS A 46 -13.01 -6.03 3.36
N ILE A 47 -12.37 -6.82 2.50
CA ILE A 47 -11.00 -6.55 2.01
C ILE A 47 -10.97 -5.21 1.29
N ILE A 48 -11.91 -4.99 0.36
CA ILE A 48 -11.99 -3.74 -0.42
C ILE A 48 -12.19 -2.55 0.52
N PHE A 49 -13.16 -2.62 1.44
CA PHE A 49 -13.44 -1.53 2.38
C PHE A 49 -12.25 -1.19 3.29
N ILE A 50 -11.61 -2.21 3.88
CA ILE A 50 -10.46 -2.01 4.77
C ILE A 50 -9.26 -1.45 3.99
N THR A 51 -9.04 -1.92 2.77
CA THR A 51 -7.90 -1.48 1.94
C THR A 51 -8.07 -0.03 1.51
N ILE A 52 -9.27 0.35 1.07
CA ILE A 52 -9.59 1.75 0.71
C ILE A 52 -9.39 2.67 1.90
N THR A 53 -9.94 2.32 3.07
CA THR A 53 -9.85 3.15 4.27
C THR A 53 -8.41 3.30 4.75
N GLY A 54 -7.63 2.22 4.83
CA GLY A 54 -6.22 2.27 5.19
C GLY A 54 -5.39 3.11 4.22
N SER A 55 -5.61 2.95 2.92
CA SER A 55 -4.89 3.71 1.89
C SER A 55 -5.27 5.19 1.85
N ILE A 56 -6.53 5.55 2.14
CA ILE A 56 -6.93 6.95 2.29
C ILE A 56 -6.22 7.58 3.49
N ILE A 57 -6.27 6.92 4.65
CA ILE A 57 -5.70 7.42 5.91
C ILE A 57 -4.20 7.67 5.76
N SER A 58 -3.44 6.70 5.24
CA SER A 58 -1.99 6.81 5.11
C SER A 58 -1.59 7.98 4.21
N ASN A 59 -2.21 8.11 3.04
CA ASN A 59 -1.91 9.19 2.11
C ASN A 59 -2.33 10.56 2.66
N GLN A 60 -3.43 10.62 3.41
CA GLN A 60 -3.85 11.86 4.04
C GLN A 60 -2.85 12.32 5.10
N ILE A 61 -2.31 11.39 5.89
CA ILE A 61 -1.22 11.68 6.85
C ILE A 61 0.01 12.22 6.11
N LEU A 62 0.46 11.54 5.06
CA LEU A 62 1.63 11.96 4.27
C LEU A 62 1.44 13.34 3.63
N PHE A 63 0.25 13.61 3.11
CA PHE A 63 -0.11 14.91 2.56
C PHE A 63 -0.05 16.02 3.61
N TYR A 64 -0.62 15.80 4.80
CA TYR A 64 -0.56 16.77 5.88
C TYR A 64 0.85 16.98 6.41
N LEU A 65 1.67 15.92 6.48
CA LEU A 65 3.10 16.05 6.81
C LEU A 65 3.82 16.91 5.77
N GLY A 66 3.63 16.64 4.47
CA GLY A 66 4.20 17.46 3.40
C GLY A 66 3.81 18.93 3.49
N LYS A 67 2.54 19.20 3.83
CA LYS A 67 2.00 20.55 3.99
C LYS A 67 2.55 21.26 5.23
N LYS A 68 2.60 20.58 6.39
CA LYS A 68 3.12 21.11 7.65
C LYS A 68 4.60 21.44 7.58
N TYR A 69 5.41 20.57 6.97
CA TYR A 69 6.86 20.73 6.85
C TYR A 69 7.30 21.39 5.53
N SER A 70 6.36 21.95 4.76
CA SER A 70 6.60 22.56 3.46
C SER A 70 7.72 23.61 3.48
N LYS A 71 7.76 24.48 4.50
CA LYS A 71 8.80 25.51 4.66
C LYS A 71 10.21 24.92 4.80
N ASN A 72 10.37 23.87 5.59
CA ASN A 72 11.66 23.19 5.80
C ASN A 72 12.15 22.47 4.54
N PHE A 73 11.23 21.87 3.79
CA PHE A 73 11.56 21.26 2.50
C PHE A 73 11.91 22.31 1.44
N LEU A 74 11.14 23.39 1.36
CA LEU A 74 11.40 24.49 0.42
C LEU A 74 12.74 25.19 0.69
N SER A 75 13.19 25.30 1.94
CA SER A 75 14.53 25.81 2.25
C SER A 75 15.65 24.85 1.83
N PHE A 76 15.46 23.54 2.00
CA PHE A 76 16.43 22.52 1.55
C PHE A 76 16.55 22.50 0.02
N PHE A 77 15.42 22.66 -0.67
CA PHE A 77 15.38 22.68 -2.11
C PHE A 77 15.71 24.06 -2.72
N LYS A 78 15.84 25.13 -1.94
CA LYS A 78 16.15 26.49 -2.45
C LYS A 78 17.45 26.55 -3.28
N ASN A 79 18.40 25.65 -3.02
CA ASN A 79 19.63 25.50 -3.82
C ASN A 79 19.41 24.81 -5.20
N TYR A 80 18.22 24.26 -5.45
CA TYR A 80 17.82 23.55 -6.67
C TYR A 80 16.64 24.21 -7.41
N ASN A 81 16.40 25.52 -7.17
CA ASN A 81 15.25 26.30 -7.64
C ASN A 81 14.79 26.02 -9.09
N LEU A 82 15.72 25.94 -10.04
CA LEU A 82 15.37 25.72 -11.46
C LEU A 82 14.78 24.33 -11.74
N LYS A 83 15.25 23.27 -11.06
CA LYS A 83 14.71 21.92 -11.22
C LYS A 83 13.30 21.83 -10.63
N ILE A 84 13.08 22.43 -9.47
CA ILE A 84 11.78 22.42 -8.78
C ILE A 84 10.73 23.14 -9.60
N GLN A 85 11.04 24.30 -10.20
CA GLN A 85 10.09 25.03 -11.03
C GLN A 85 9.61 24.15 -12.20
N LYS A 86 10.53 23.41 -12.83
CA LYS A 86 10.24 22.51 -13.94
C LYS A 86 9.44 21.28 -13.48
N TYR A 87 9.80 20.65 -12.36
CA TYR A 87 9.02 19.56 -11.76
C TYR A 87 7.65 20.01 -11.30
N ARG A 88 7.55 21.19 -10.69
CA ARG A 88 6.30 21.82 -10.27
C ARG A 88 5.42 22.09 -11.48
N ASN A 89 5.95 22.63 -12.57
CA ASN A 89 5.19 22.84 -13.80
C ASN A 89 4.72 21.50 -14.41
N LEU A 90 5.57 20.48 -14.48
CA LEU A 90 5.18 19.14 -14.95
C LEU A 90 4.09 18.50 -14.09
N ILE A 91 4.19 18.60 -12.76
CA ILE A 91 3.20 18.08 -11.81
C ILE A 91 1.91 18.89 -11.88
N LEU A 92 1.99 20.22 -12.08
CA LEU A 92 0.83 21.11 -12.21
C LEU A 92 0.15 21.03 -13.59
N SER A 93 0.83 20.53 -14.63
CA SER A 93 0.20 20.28 -15.92
C SER A 93 -0.83 19.16 -15.85
N TYR A 94 -0.60 18.12 -15.02
CA TYR A 94 -1.52 16.98 -14.86
C TYR A 94 -1.59 16.46 -13.40
N PRO A 95 -1.93 17.31 -12.41
CA PRO A 95 -1.85 16.96 -10.99
C PRO A 95 -2.79 15.81 -10.63
N TYR A 96 -3.92 15.73 -11.33
CA TYR A 96 -4.95 14.71 -11.11
C TYR A 96 -4.51 13.32 -11.57
N LEU A 97 -3.96 13.23 -12.79
CA LEU A 97 -3.44 11.98 -13.35
C LEU A 97 -2.21 11.53 -12.55
N PHE A 98 -1.35 12.47 -12.15
CA PHE A 98 -0.17 12.16 -11.35
C PHE A 98 -0.53 11.48 -10.02
N ILE A 99 -1.53 11.98 -9.29
CA ILE A 99 -1.96 11.39 -8.00
C ILE A 99 -2.45 9.95 -8.17
N ILE A 100 -3.10 9.63 -9.30
CA ILE A 100 -3.64 8.30 -9.55
C ILE A 100 -2.55 7.34 -10.04
N PHE A 101 -1.76 7.74 -11.06
CA PHE A 101 -0.78 6.85 -11.69
C PHE A 101 0.44 6.58 -10.82
N THR A 102 0.85 7.54 -9.98
CA THR A 102 1.98 7.32 -9.06
C THR A 102 1.72 6.22 -8.04
N ARG A 103 0.47 5.82 -7.83
CA ARG A 103 0.11 4.70 -6.93
C ARG A 103 0.47 3.33 -7.51
N PHE A 104 0.67 3.24 -8.83
CA PHE A 104 1.09 2.01 -9.52
C PHE A 104 2.60 1.94 -9.70
N ILE A 105 3.32 3.03 -9.42
CA ILE A 105 4.78 3.10 -9.56
C ILE A 105 5.40 2.92 -8.17
N TYR A 106 6.18 1.85 -8.01
CA TYR A 106 6.84 1.54 -6.75
C TYR A 106 7.75 2.70 -6.30
N GLY A 107 7.69 3.05 -5.01
CA GLY A 107 8.44 4.16 -4.40
C GLY A 107 7.83 5.56 -4.60
N PHE A 108 7.17 5.82 -5.73
CA PHE A 108 6.54 7.13 -6.00
C PHE A 108 5.26 7.37 -5.20
N ARG A 109 4.61 6.29 -4.72
CA ARG A 109 3.39 6.36 -3.92
C ARG A 109 3.53 7.08 -2.57
N LEU A 110 4.72 7.05 -1.96
CA LEU A 110 5.00 7.84 -0.74
C LEU A 110 5.33 9.30 -1.08
N ILE A 111 6.00 9.50 -2.22
CA ILE A 111 6.49 10.81 -2.65
C ILE A 111 5.32 11.69 -3.10
N SER A 112 4.36 11.12 -3.83
CA SER A 112 3.19 11.81 -4.38
C SER A 112 2.36 12.59 -3.35
N PRO A 113 1.81 11.99 -2.28
CA PRO A 113 1.03 12.74 -1.29
C PRO A 113 1.87 13.83 -0.61
N ILE A 114 3.14 13.54 -0.29
CA ILE A 114 4.04 14.50 0.34
C ILE A 114 4.28 15.72 -0.58
N THR A 115 4.59 15.49 -1.85
CA THR A 115 4.86 16.58 -2.81
C THR A 115 3.61 17.43 -3.04
N MET A 116 2.43 16.82 -3.11
CA MET A 116 1.15 17.54 -3.20
C MET A 116 0.88 18.41 -1.97
N GLY A 117 1.30 17.92 -0.79
CA GLY A 117 1.28 18.72 0.44
C GLY A 117 2.24 19.90 0.40
N ILE A 118 3.48 19.68 -0.06
CA ILE A 118 4.54 20.72 -0.15
C ILE A 118 4.13 21.86 -1.09
N ILE A 119 3.53 21.54 -2.25
CA ILE A 119 3.04 22.56 -3.20
C ILE A 119 1.69 23.17 -2.80
N ASN A 120 1.18 22.80 -1.62
CA ASN A 120 -0.01 23.35 -0.99
C ASN A 120 -1.30 23.19 -1.81
N ILE A 121 -1.54 21.99 -2.38
CA ILE A 121 -2.84 21.67 -2.95
C ILE A 121 -3.94 21.81 -1.88
N SER A 122 -5.15 22.18 -2.28
CA SER A 122 -6.31 22.25 -1.38
C SER A 122 -6.65 20.87 -0.82
N ASN A 123 -6.93 20.79 0.48
CA ASN A 123 -7.18 19.52 1.18
C ASN A 123 -8.33 18.73 0.56
N ILE A 124 -9.41 19.39 0.17
CA ILE A 124 -10.60 18.76 -0.43
C ILE A 124 -10.25 18.12 -1.79
N LYS A 125 -9.55 18.84 -2.66
CA LYS A 125 -9.14 18.30 -3.97
C LYS A 125 -8.25 17.08 -3.80
N PHE A 126 -7.24 17.17 -2.92
CA PHE A 126 -6.36 16.03 -2.66
C PHE A 126 -7.16 14.82 -2.11
N PHE A 127 -8.05 15.06 -1.15
CA PHE A 127 -8.88 14.00 -0.57
C PHE A 127 -9.72 13.27 -1.62
N LEU A 128 -10.43 14.00 -2.49
CA LEU A 128 -11.26 13.40 -3.56
C LEU A 128 -10.41 12.56 -4.53
N LEU A 129 -9.26 13.07 -4.96
CA LEU A 129 -8.36 12.35 -5.85
C LEU A 129 -7.74 11.13 -5.18
N ASN A 130 -7.41 11.25 -3.89
CA ASN A 130 -6.90 10.14 -3.09
C ASN A 130 -7.96 9.03 -2.94
N VAL A 131 -9.23 9.39 -2.71
CA VAL A 131 -10.34 8.42 -2.68
C VAL A 131 -10.47 7.69 -4.02
N ILE A 132 -10.50 8.43 -5.13
CA ILE A 132 -10.59 7.83 -6.48
C ILE A 132 -9.41 6.90 -6.74
N GLY A 133 -8.18 7.37 -6.45
CA GLY A 133 -6.97 6.56 -6.60
C GLY A 133 -6.96 5.32 -5.73
N ALA A 134 -7.41 5.43 -4.47
CA ALA A 134 -7.50 4.31 -3.53
C ALA A 134 -8.52 3.27 -4.01
N VAL A 135 -9.67 3.69 -4.54
CA VAL A 135 -10.70 2.80 -5.09
C VAL A 135 -10.15 2.05 -6.29
N ILE A 136 -9.62 2.75 -7.29
CA ILE A 136 -9.10 2.13 -8.52
C ILE A 136 -7.97 1.14 -8.19
N TRP A 137 -7.00 1.57 -7.38
CA TRP A 137 -5.87 0.74 -6.96
C TRP A 137 -6.34 -0.50 -6.18
N THR A 138 -7.26 -0.33 -5.23
CA THR A 138 -7.77 -1.45 -4.43
C THR A 138 -8.50 -2.45 -5.29
N ILE A 139 -9.39 -1.99 -6.17
CA ILE A 139 -10.15 -2.84 -7.09
C ILE A 139 -9.17 -3.61 -7.97
N PHE A 140 -8.21 -2.93 -8.58
CA PHE A 140 -7.20 -3.56 -9.44
C PHE A 140 -6.49 -4.71 -8.72
N PHE A 141 -5.79 -4.43 -7.60
CA PHE A 141 -5.00 -5.47 -6.92
C PHE A 141 -5.83 -6.58 -6.28
N THR A 142 -7.00 -6.24 -5.74
CA THR A 142 -7.88 -7.24 -5.10
C THR A 142 -8.49 -8.17 -6.16
N ILE A 143 -8.98 -7.62 -7.27
CA ILE A 143 -9.56 -8.42 -8.36
C ILE A 143 -8.48 -9.26 -9.05
N THR A 144 -7.31 -8.67 -9.33
CA THR A 144 -6.16 -9.42 -9.83
C THR A 144 -5.86 -10.60 -8.91
N GLY A 145 -5.74 -10.38 -7.60
CA GLY A 145 -5.57 -11.44 -6.62
C GLY A 145 -6.67 -12.50 -6.65
N TYR A 146 -7.94 -12.10 -6.77
CA TYR A 146 -9.07 -13.02 -6.85
C TYR A 146 -8.97 -13.98 -8.04
N PHE A 147 -8.71 -13.45 -9.25
CA PHE A 147 -8.53 -14.27 -10.46
C PHE A 147 -7.23 -15.10 -10.42
N PHE A 148 -6.15 -14.58 -9.85
CA PHE A 148 -4.95 -15.39 -9.60
C PHE A 148 -5.24 -16.58 -8.68
N GLY A 149 -6.11 -16.41 -7.68
CA GLY A 149 -6.59 -17.50 -6.83
C GLY A 149 -7.33 -18.57 -7.61
N GLU A 150 -8.12 -18.19 -8.61
CA GLU A 150 -8.82 -19.09 -9.52
C GLU A 150 -7.84 -19.88 -10.39
N ILE A 151 -6.96 -19.18 -11.11
CA ILE A 151 -5.95 -19.78 -11.98
C ILE A 151 -5.11 -20.76 -11.19
N ILE A 152 -4.51 -20.36 -10.07
CA ILE A 152 -3.60 -21.24 -9.34
C ILE A 152 -4.34 -22.45 -8.75
N SER A 153 -5.63 -22.32 -8.44
CA SER A 153 -6.42 -23.44 -7.91
C SER A 153 -6.67 -24.56 -8.92
N THR A 154 -6.60 -24.30 -10.23
CA THR A 154 -6.72 -25.33 -11.26
C THR A 154 -5.45 -26.16 -11.41
N TRP A 155 -4.28 -25.56 -11.15
CA TRP A 155 -2.97 -26.23 -11.26
C TRP A 155 -2.51 -26.86 -9.94
N ILE A 156 -2.96 -26.35 -8.79
CA ILE A 156 -2.43 -26.73 -7.46
C ILE A 156 -3.55 -27.10 -6.50
N LYS A 157 -3.69 -28.40 -6.22
CA LYS A 157 -4.70 -28.96 -5.29
C LYS A 157 -4.55 -28.42 -3.85
N ASP A 158 -3.33 -28.24 -3.36
CA ASP A 158 -3.00 -27.78 -2.00
C ASP A 158 -2.61 -26.29 -1.92
N PHE A 159 -3.33 -25.43 -2.63
CA PHE A 159 -3.03 -23.99 -2.75
C PHE A 159 -2.87 -23.25 -1.40
N THR A 160 -3.64 -23.62 -0.38
CA THR A 160 -3.52 -23.05 0.97
C THR A 160 -2.15 -23.29 1.59
N LYS A 161 -1.47 -24.37 1.21
CA LYS A 161 -0.12 -24.70 1.68
C LYS A 161 0.92 -23.76 1.06
N ILE A 162 0.74 -23.35 -0.19
CA ILE A 162 1.62 -22.38 -0.87
C ILE A 162 1.46 -20.99 -0.27
N ILE A 163 0.23 -20.51 -0.08
CA ILE A 163 0.00 -19.22 0.60
C ILE A 163 0.66 -19.23 1.98
N LYS A 164 0.57 -20.34 2.71
CA LYS A 164 1.25 -20.50 4.02
C LYS A 164 2.77 -20.37 3.91
N TYR A 165 3.42 -21.03 2.94
CA TYR A 165 4.86 -20.89 2.75
C TYR A 165 5.25 -19.47 2.33
N ILE A 166 4.47 -18.82 1.46
CA ILE A 166 4.69 -17.41 1.08
C ILE A 166 4.62 -16.52 2.31
N LEU A 167 3.59 -16.66 3.15
CA LEU A 167 3.45 -15.89 4.38
C LEU A 167 4.59 -16.14 5.36
N TYR A 168 5.05 -17.39 5.52
CA TYR A 168 6.20 -17.71 6.36
C TYR A 168 7.51 -17.14 5.83
N ILE A 169 7.75 -17.17 4.52
CA ILE A 169 8.94 -16.57 3.91
C ILE A 169 8.94 -15.06 4.13
N ILE A 170 7.79 -14.40 3.93
CA ILE A 170 7.65 -12.96 4.17
C ILE A 170 7.90 -12.63 5.65
N LEU A 171 7.30 -13.39 6.58
CA LEU A 171 7.49 -13.20 8.02
C LEU A 171 8.96 -13.40 8.42
N LEU A 172 9.60 -14.46 7.93
CA LEU A 172 11.01 -14.75 8.18
C LEU A 172 11.89 -13.61 7.67
N PHE A 173 11.64 -13.11 6.46
CA PHE A 173 12.40 -12.00 5.89
C PHE A 173 12.26 -10.71 6.71
N ILE A 174 11.05 -10.40 7.20
CA ILE A 174 10.80 -9.27 8.10
C ILE A 174 11.59 -9.44 9.42
N ILE A 175 11.54 -10.63 10.03
CA ILE A 175 12.24 -10.93 11.28
C ILE A 175 13.76 -10.78 11.10
N LEU A 176 14.33 -11.38 10.05
CA LEU A 176 15.76 -11.27 9.75
C LEU A 176 16.19 -9.81 9.56
N LYS A 177 15.39 -9.00 8.86
CA LYS A 177 15.66 -7.58 8.66
C LYS A 177 15.62 -6.78 9.97
N ILE A 178 14.69 -7.09 10.86
CA ILE A 178 14.60 -6.47 12.19
C ILE A 178 15.79 -6.87 13.05
N LEU A 179 16.11 -8.18 13.13
CA LEU A 179 17.25 -8.70 13.87
C LEU A 179 18.56 -8.06 13.38
N PHE A 180 18.78 -8.01 12.07
CA PHE A 180 19.95 -7.34 11.49
C PHE A 180 20.05 -5.87 11.91
N LYS A 181 18.93 -5.15 11.93
CA LYS A 181 18.89 -3.75 12.37
C LYS A 181 19.19 -3.59 13.87
N ILE A 182 18.72 -4.51 14.71
CA ILE A 182 18.97 -4.52 16.16
C ILE A 182 20.45 -4.85 16.44
N ILE A 183 20.98 -5.90 15.81
CA ILE A 183 22.39 -6.30 15.96
C ILE A 183 23.30 -5.15 15.53
N LYS A 184 23.02 -4.52 14.38
CA LYS A 184 23.79 -3.37 13.93
C LYS A 184 23.76 -2.21 14.93
N LYS A 185 22.66 -1.99 15.66
CA LYS A 185 22.54 -0.96 16.71
C LYS A 185 23.22 -1.32 18.03
N LEU A 186 23.48 -2.62 18.28
CA LEU A 186 24.15 -3.10 19.50
C LEU A 186 25.67 -3.18 19.34
N TYR A 187 26.15 -3.38 18.11
CA TYR A 187 27.58 -3.52 17.80
C TYR A 187 28.20 -2.28 17.12
N PHE A 188 27.39 -1.31 16.70
CA PHE A 188 27.81 0.00 16.18
C PHE A 188 26.94 1.11 16.78
#